data_AF-B4HCZ1-F1
#
_entry.id   AF-B4HCZ1-F1
#
_cell.length_a   1.000
_cell.length_b   1.000
_cell.length_c   1.000
_cell.angle_alpha   90.00
_cell.angle_beta   90.00
_cell.angle_gamma   90.00
#
_symmetry.space_group_name_H-M   'P 1'
#
loop_
_entity.id
_entity.type
_entity.pdbx_description
1 polymer ?
#
loop_
_entity_poly.entity_id
_entity_poly.type
_entity_poly.pdbx_seq_one_letter_code
_entity_poly.pdbx_strand_id
1 'polypeptide(L)'
;MFCRAGGVTGLMIASIGRTSIMCHMAGVSAKRISQTINAVFDLINESVSNRDIICPHIERSERRKRFADAREEDIIDGALQPVMEMSALGIKKTAIKFNIRKDLRTAAYIWSTLKIFQVMDGSGMW
;
A
#
# COMPACT_ATOMS: atom_id res chain seq x y z
N MET A 1 13.10 16.92 4.50
CA MET A 1 11.70 16.58 4.81
C MET A 1 11.32 15.18 4.30
N PHE A 2 11.43 14.89 3.01
CA PHE A 2 10.98 13.61 2.43
C PHE A 2 11.64 12.33 2.99
N CYS A 3 12.98 12.23 3.02
CA CYS A 3 13.66 10.99 3.44
C CYS A 3 13.47 10.58 4.92
N ARG A 4 13.01 11.51 5.77
CA ARG A 4 12.66 11.22 7.18
C ARG A 4 11.16 11.02 7.40
N ALA A 5 10.34 11.17 6.36
CA ALA A 5 8.89 11.00 6.44
C ALA A 5 8.47 9.54 6.66
N GLY A 6 9.36 8.56 6.43
CA GLY A 6 9.09 7.14 6.63
C GLY A 6 8.67 6.80 8.06
N GLY A 7 9.39 7.34 9.06
CA GLY A 7 9.10 7.08 10.46
C GLY A 7 7.74 7.64 10.90
N VAL A 8 7.38 8.84 10.46
CA VAL A 8 6.07 9.46 10.76
C VAL A 8 4.94 8.72 10.05
N THR A 9 5.16 8.30 8.81
CA THR A 9 4.17 7.55 8.02
C THR A 9 3.88 6.18 8.64
N GLY A 10 4.93 5.43 9.02
CA GLY A 10 4.78 4.15 9.72
C GLY A 10 4.05 4.31 11.07
N LEU A 11 4.37 5.37 11.83
CA LEU A 11 3.70 5.65 13.11
C LEU A 11 2.21 5.96 12.92
N MET A 12 1.85 6.75 11.88
CA MET A 12 0.46 7.04 11.56
C MET A 12 -0.32 5.78 11.19
N ILE A 13 0.25 4.92 10.33
CA ILE A 13 -0.36 3.64 9.93
C ILE A 13 -0.60 2.76 11.17
N ALA A 14 0.41 2.62 12.04
CA ALA A 14 0.30 1.86 13.27
C ALA A 14 -0.70 2.47 14.29
N SER A 15 -0.88 3.79 14.28
CA SER A 15 -1.87 4.47 15.14
C SER A 15 -3.30 4.19 14.66
N ILE A 16 -3.52 4.21 13.35
CA ILE A 16 -4.80 3.85 12.73
C ILE A 16 -5.13 2.38 13.02
N GLY A 17 -4.14 1.48 12.89
CA GLY A 17 -4.32 0.06 13.23
C GLY A 17 -4.77 -0.14 14.68
N ARG A 18 -4.17 0.57 15.64
CA ARG A 18 -4.49 0.44 17.07
C ARG A 18 -5.85 1.01 17.48
N THR A 19 -6.33 2.06 16.81
CA THR A 19 -7.59 2.73 17.15
C THR A 19 -8.80 2.12 16.46
N SER A 20 -8.58 1.36 15.38
CA SER A 20 -9.65 0.74 14.61
C SER A 20 -10.11 -0.57 15.28
N ILE A 21 -11.37 -0.65 15.73
CA ILE A 21 -12.05 -1.93 16.08
C ILE A 21 -11.90 -2.97 14.94
N MET A 22 -11.75 -2.44 13.73
CA MET A 22 -11.49 -3.15 12.49
C MET A 22 -10.26 -4.08 12.52
N CYS A 23 -9.22 -3.84 13.33
CA CYS A 23 -8.06 -4.75 13.38
C CYS A 23 -8.40 -6.12 14.00
N HIS A 24 -9.32 -6.17 14.97
CA HIS A 24 -9.81 -7.44 15.51
C HIS A 24 -10.68 -8.19 14.47
N MET A 25 -11.37 -7.47 13.60
CA MET A 25 -12.13 -8.03 12.47
C MET A 25 -11.26 -8.35 11.26
N ALA A 26 -10.11 -7.68 11.10
CA ALA A 26 -9.15 -7.91 10.02
C ALA A 26 -8.50 -9.28 10.15
N GLY A 27 -8.20 -9.75 11.36
CA GLY A 27 -7.72 -11.12 11.60
C GLY A 27 -8.74 -12.20 11.20
N VAL A 28 -10.03 -11.98 11.51
CA VAL A 28 -11.12 -12.88 11.12
C VAL A 28 -11.34 -12.87 9.60
N SER A 29 -11.25 -11.68 8.99
CA SER A 29 -11.37 -11.50 7.54
C SER A 29 -10.19 -12.13 6.78
N ALA A 30 -8.95 -11.95 7.24
CA ALA A 30 -7.75 -12.51 6.61
C ALA A 30 -7.81 -14.04 6.54
N LYS A 31 -8.23 -14.70 7.62
CA LYS A 31 -8.41 -16.15 7.63
C LYS A 31 -9.49 -16.61 6.63
N ARG A 32 -10.62 -15.91 6.58
CA ARG A 32 -11.71 -16.19 5.62
C ARG A 32 -11.27 -15.96 4.16
N ILE A 33 -10.53 -14.89 3.90
CA ILE A 33 -9.97 -14.57 2.58
C ILE A 33 -8.99 -15.67 2.17
N SER A 34 -8.08 -16.08 3.07
CA SER A 34 -7.13 -17.16 2.81
C SER A 34 -7.85 -18.47 2.43
N GLN A 35 -8.86 -18.86 3.20
CA GLN A 35 -9.70 -20.03 2.90
C GLN A 35 -10.41 -19.91 1.55
N THR A 36 -10.95 -18.74 1.23
CA THR A 36 -11.61 -18.49 -0.07
C THR A 36 -10.61 -18.61 -1.22
N ILE A 37 -9.40 -18.06 -1.05
CA ILE A 37 -8.34 -18.22 -2.04
C ILE A 37 -7.98 -19.70 -2.16
N ASN A 38 -7.98 -20.51 -1.08
CA ASN A 38 -7.62 -21.94 -1.17
C ASN A 38 -8.65 -22.63 -2.08
N ALA A 39 -9.92 -22.43 -1.76
CA ALA A 39 -11.03 -23.00 -2.51
C ALA A 39 -11.00 -22.60 -4.00
N VAL A 40 -10.65 -21.36 -4.32
CA VAL A 40 -10.54 -20.92 -5.73
C VAL A 40 -9.41 -21.65 -6.46
N PHE A 41 -8.25 -21.85 -5.84
CA PHE A 41 -7.15 -22.61 -6.46
C PHE A 41 -7.54 -24.08 -6.66
N ASP A 42 -8.23 -24.67 -5.68
CA ASP A 42 -8.71 -26.05 -5.76
C ASP A 42 -9.71 -26.22 -6.91
N LEU A 43 -10.66 -25.28 -7.06
CA LEU A 43 -11.62 -25.25 -8.16
C LEU A 43 -10.97 -25.10 -9.54
N ILE A 44 -9.93 -24.26 -9.65
CA ILE A 44 -9.18 -24.10 -10.90
C ILE A 44 -8.47 -25.41 -11.25
N ASN A 45 -7.80 -26.04 -10.28
CA ASN A 45 -7.11 -27.31 -10.48
C ASN A 45 -8.09 -28.44 -10.88
N GLU A 46 -9.28 -28.49 -10.29
CA GLU A 46 -10.34 -29.44 -10.65
C GLU A 46 -10.86 -29.18 -12.07
N SER A 47 -11.15 -27.92 -12.40
CA SER A 47 -11.66 -27.52 -13.72
C SER A 47 -10.66 -27.79 -14.85
N VAL A 48 -9.38 -27.66 -14.57
CA VAL A 48 -8.29 -27.94 -15.52
C VAL A 48 -8.06 -29.44 -15.67
N SER A 49 -8.11 -30.21 -14.57
CA SER A 49 -7.97 -31.67 -14.62
C SER A 49 -9.08 -32.35 -15.43
N ASN A 50 -10.29 -31.78 -15.43
CA ASN A 50 -11.43 -32.29 -16.19
C ASN A 50 -11.32 -32.06 -17.72
N ARG A 51 -10.31 -31.32 -18.21
CA ARG A 51 -10.17 -30.98 -19.64
C ARG A 51 -9.07 -31.73 -20.39
N ASP A 52 -8.48 -32.77 -19.81
CA ASP A 52 -7.44 -33.62 -20.44
C ASP A 52 -6.22 -32.83 -20.95
N ILE A 53 -5.99 -31.63 -20.37
CA ILE A 53 -4.80 -30.82 -20.63
C ILE A 53 -3.76 -31.18 -19.57
N ILE A 54 -2.60 -31.68 -19.99
CA ILE A 54 -1.44 -31.87 -19.13
C ILE A 54 -0.94 -30.48 -18.69
N CYS A 55 -1.51 -29.96 -17.61
CA CYS A 55 -1.03 -28.76 -16.94
C CYS A 55 -0.41 -29.16 -15.59
N PRO A 56 0.77 -28.62 -15.24
CA PRO A 56 1.35 -28.84 -13.92
C PRO A 56 0.42 -28.27 -12.84
N HIS A 57 0.34 -28.98 -11.70
CA HIS A 57 -0.43 -28.56 -10.54
C HIS A 57 -0.09 -27.09 -10.18
N ILE A 58 -1.10 -26.22 -10.20
CA ILE A 58 -0.88 -24.80 -9.97
C ILE A 58 -0.86 -24.57 -8.47
N GLU A 59 0.34 -24.58 -7.90
CA GLU A 59 0.54 -24.17 -6.53
C GLU A 59 0.62 -22.64 -6.41
N ARG A 60 0.32 -22.16 -5.22
CA ARG A 60 0.54 -20.75 -4.89
C ARG A 60 2.02 -20.44 -4.82
N SER A 61 2.37 -19.27 -5.35
CA SER A 61 3.68 -18.70 -5.10
C SER A 61 3.90 -18.46 -3.61
N GLU A 62 5.15 -18.65 -3.16
CA GLU A 62 5.60 -18.37 -1.79
C GLU A 62 5.19 -16.97 -1.30
N ARG A 63 5.20 -15.99 -2.21
CA ARG A 63 4.75 -14.61 -1.92
C ARG A 63 3.27 -14.53 -1.50
N ARG A 64 2.40 -15.37 -2.07
CA ARG A 64 0.97 -15.42 -1.72
C ARG A 64 0.71 -16.20 -0.43
N LYS A 65 1.53 -17.21 -0.12
CA LYS A 65 1.47 -17.93 1.17
C LYS A 65 1.75 -16.98 2.34
N ARG A 66 2.74 -16.09 2.19
CA ARG A 66 3.08 -15.05 3.19
C ARG A 66 1.97 -14.04 3.46
N PHE A 67 1.07 -13.79 2.49
CA PHE A 67 -0.06 -12.88 2.70
C PHE A 67 -1.10 -13.43 3.69
N ALA A 68 -1.22 -14.75 3.82
CA ALA A 68 -2.14 -15.37 4.76
C ALA A 68 -1.70 -15.20 6.22
N ASP A 69 -0.38 -15.13 6.45
CA ASP A 69 0.26 -15.00 7.76
C ASP A 69 0.93 -13.61 7.94
N ALA A 70 0.53 -12.62 7.13
CA ALA A 70 1.16 -11.31 7.15
C ALA A 70 1.03 -10.66 8.53
N ARG A 71 2.18 -10.30 9.12
CA ARG A 71 2.23 -9.58 10.39
C ARG A 71 1.92 -8.10 10.15
N GLU A 72 1.58 -7.38 11.21
CA GLU A 72 1.35 -5.93 11.13
C GLU A 72 2.59 -5.20 10.57
N GLU A 73 3.78 -5.71 10.84
CA GLU A 73 5.05 -5.23 10.25
C GLU A 73 5.06 -5.34 8.72
N ASP A 74 4.65 -6.49 8.15
CA ASP A 74 4.61 -6.69 6.70
C ASP A 74 3.58 -5.78 6.01
N ILE A 75 2.47 -5.52 6.72
CA ILE A 75 1.41 -4.61 6.25
C ILE A 75 1.93 -3.17 6.27
N ILE A 76 2.64 -2.76 7.33
CA ILE A 76 3.23 -1.42 7.44
C ILE A 76 4.26 -1.21 6.32
N ASP A 77 5.14 -2.18 6.07
CA ASP A 77 6.13 -2.09 5.00
C ASP A 77 5.47 -2.03 3.61
N GLY A 78 4.47 -2.89 3.38
CA GLY A 78 3.69 -2.90 2.15
C GLY A 78 2.90 -1.60 1.92
N ALA A 79 2.42 -0.95 2.98
CA ALA A 79 1.72 0.33 2.90
C ALA A 79 2.68 1.53 2.80
N LEU A 80 3.89 1.42 3.36
CA LEU A 80 4.88 2.49 3.36
C LEU A 80 5.46 2.75 1.96
N GLN A 81 5.75 1.68 1.22
CA GLN A 81 6.33 1.77 -0.12
C GLN A 81 5.51 2.65 -1.09
N PRO A 82 4.20 2.40 -1.33
CA PRO A 82 3.42 3.21 -2.26
C PRO A 82 3.30 4.67 -1.80
N VAL A 83 3.25 4.93 -0.49
CA VAL A 83 3.19 6.31 0.04
C VAL A 83 4.49 7.09 -0.26
N MET A 84 5.64 6.43 -0.09
CA MET A 84 6.94 7.02 -0.43
C MET A 84 7.06 7.26 -1.93
N GLU A 85 6.64 6.30 -2.76
CA GLU A 85 6.67 6.42 -4.23
C GLU A 85 5.77 7.56 -4.72
N MET A 86 4.52 7.63 -4.25
CA MET A 86 3.60 8.71 -4.61
C MET A 86 4.13 10.09 -4.20
N SER A 87 4.73 10.18 -3.02
CA SER A 87 5.31 11.42 -2.52
C SER A 87 6.56 11.83 -3.32
N ALA A 88 7.43 10.88 -3.68
CA ALA A 88 8.57 11.13 -4.57
C ALA A 88 8.13 11.62 -5.95
N LEU A 89 7.09 11.00 -6.53
CA LEU A 89 6.52 11.41 -7.81
C LEU A 89 5.95 12.83 -7.76
N GLY A 90 5.26 13.20 -6.68
CA GLY A 90 4.76 14.57 -6.48
C GLY A 90 5.87 15.61 -6.43
N ILE A 91 6.94 15.32 -5.67
CA ILE A 91 8.12 16.20 -5.58
C ILE A 91 8.80 16.32 -6.96
N LYS A 92 8.98 15.20 -7.66
CA LYS A 92 9.57 15.18 -9.02
C LYS A 92 8.75 16.02 -10.00
N LYS A 93 7.42 15.86 -10.02
CA LYS A 93 6.52 16.65 -10.87
C LYS A 93 6.61 18.14 -10.53
N THR A 94 6.70 18.48 -9.25
CA THR A 94 6.87 19.87 -8.78
C THR A 94 8.21 20.45 -9.22
N ALA A 95 9.30 19.68 -9.10
CA ALA A 95 10.63 20.09 -9.56
C ALA A 95 10.63 20.40 -11.06
N ILE A 96 10.02 19.53 -11.87
CA ILE A 96 9.87 19.73 -13.32
C ILE A 96 9.01 20.97 -13.62
N LYS A 97 7.85 21.11 -12.96
CA LYS A 97 6.89 22.20 -13.19
C LYS A 97 7.49 23.59 -12.94
N PHE A 98 8.30 23.72 -11.90
CA PHE A 98 8.92 24.99 -11.52
C PHE A 98 10.36 25.14 -12.03
N ASN A 99 10.81 24.23 -12.91
CA ASN A 99 12.19 24.15 -13.42
C ASN A 99 13.26 24.22 -12.31
N ILE A 100 12.92 23.67 -11.15
CA ILE A 100 13.82 23.57 -10.00
C ILE A 100 14.78 22.44 -10.35
N ARG A 101 16.06 22.76 -10.48
CA ARG A 101 17.12 21.85 -10.95
C ARG A 101 17.30 20.65 -10.00
N LYS A 102 18.45 20.54 -9.33
CA LYS A 102 18.77 19.45 -8.39
C LYS A 102 18.26 19.73 -6.97
N ASP A 103 17.64 20.88 -6.74
CA ASP A 103 17.17 21.26 -5.41
C ASP A 103 15.83 20.59 -5.06
N LEU A 104 15.91 19.32 -4.69
CA LEU A 104 14.78 18.54 -4.22
C LEU A 104 14.23 19.03 -2.88
N ARG A 105 15.02 19.78 -2.10
CA ARG A 105 14.55 20.34 -0.83
C ARG A 105 13.50 21.40 -1.10
N THR A 106 13.80 22.36 -1.97
CA THR A 106 12.86 23.43 -2.36
C THR A 106 11.62 22.85 -3.04
N ALA A 107 11.79 21.89 -3.95
CA ALA A 107 10.66 21.19 -4.57
C ALA A 107 9.77 20.47 -3.55
N ALA A 108 10.35 19.88 -2.50
CA ALA A 108 9.59 19.24 -1.42
C ALA A 108 8.80 20.24 -0.58
N TYR A 109 9.38 21.41 -0.27
CA TYR A 109 8.67 22.48 0.44
C TYR A 109 7.48 22.98 -0.39
N ILE A 110 7.70 23.31 -1.66
CA ILE A 110 6.62 23.77 -2.55
C ILE A 110 5.52 22.71 -2.63
N TRP A 111 5.87 21.44 -2.78
CA TRP A 111 4.88 20.35 -2.81
C TRP A 111 4.07 20.26 -1.51
N SER A 112 4.70 20.39 -0.35
CA SER A 112 3.99 20.40 0.94
C SER A 112 3.08 21.62 1.10
N THR A 113 3.54 22.80 0.70
CA THR A 113 2.78 24.05 0.76
C THR A 113 1.55 23.99 -0.15
N LEU A 114 1.70 23.48 -1.38
CA LEU A 114 0.57 23.29 -2.31
C LEU A 114 -0.51 22.37 -1.72
N LYS A 115 -0.13 21.28 -1.05
CA LYS A 115 -1.10 20.41 -0.39
C LYS A 115 -1.86 21.10 0.74
N ILE A 116 -1.16 21.92 1.55
CA ILE A 116 -1.77 22.67 2.63
C ILE A 116 -2.79 23.66 2.06
N PHE A 117 -2.40 24.45 1.06
CA PHE A 117 -3.30 25.40 0.38
C PHE A 117 -4.51 24.73 -0.26
N GLN A 118 -4.37 23.56 -0.89
CA GLN A 118 -5.50 22.84 -1.44
C GLN A 118 -6.57 22.48 -0.41
N VAL A 119 -6.15 22.06 0.80
CA VAL A 119 -7.09 21.76 1.90
C VAL A 119 -7.74 23.05 2.40
N MET A 120 -6.94 24.10 2.51
CA MET A 120 -7.31 25.42 2.97
C MET A 120 -8.35 26.09 2.06
N ASP A 121 -8.13 26.07 0.75
CA ASP A 121 -9.09 26.54 -0.27
C ASP A 121 -10.38 25.71 -0.22
N GLY A 122 -10.27 24.39 -0.03
CA GLY A 122 -11.41 23.48 0.06
C GLY A 122 -12.23 23.62 1.35
N SER A 123 -11.64 24.12 2.44
CA SER A 123 -12.33 24.31 3.72
C SER A 123 -13.02 25.67 3.84
N GLY A 124 -12.93 26.54 2.81
CA GLY A 124 -13.51 27.89 2.84
C GLY A 124 -12.88 28.79 3.92
N MET A 125 -11.68 28.46 4.38
CA MET A 125 -10.93 29.22 5.38
C MET A 125 -10.08 30.33 4.72
N TRP A 126 -10.59 30.96 3.66
CA TRP A 126 -9.99 32.09 2.93
C TRP A 126 -11.08 32.95 2.32
#